data_AF-A0AAE1CTD1-F1
#
_entry.id   AF-A0AAE1CTD1-F1
#
_cell.length_a   1.000
_cell.length_b   1.000
_cell.length_c   1.000
_cell.angle_alpha   90.00
_cell.angle_beta   90.00
_cell.angle_gamma   90.00
#
_symmetry.space_group_name_H-M   'P 1'
#
loop_
_entity.id
_entity.type
_entity.pdbx_description
1 polymer ?
#
loop_
_entity_poly.entity_id
_entity_poly.type
_entity_poly.pdbx_seq_one_letter_code
_entity_poly.pdbx_strand_id
1 'polypeptide(L)'
;MYILSNARLFQTHFSLHGTRPTWTESKTQGAEKMAGEDDFKDFLRIIFADLDSNLLASEARCEKFINFYGVLAPDKRGPFLCELAETYGFDTKKSQALAAESAKGDNDAALLGIADKLRVSLQPCYRMLFTLIVRVNGGLQFLVNLRADVLGLTRQRSNTDLQAALFQELNVCLRELLTQWFTPGFLDVQRITWDSPCALVQQVCKFEAVHPVASWQDIKRRVGSNRRCFVFTHRSMAGVPVVVLHVGLAPEISSSLHSLLEKPSLCESECDAKGADLAREENEDPSNIHAAVFYSITSTQKGLQAIEMGKHLIKAAVTRLLEEFPDMDQFSSLSPVPGFRDWLLSTIKQKISSGSDPVSPLLRVEEVAALASFKKSGQATPLDTLADLVTSHDWCRSQTLREIMKPILLHLCAHYLYKEKRRNFALNPVANFHLGNGAELWRINFLADTSQQGLDQACSLMVNYRYFLQRKDTNCQNYQQRQQIAASQSVLELLK
;
A
#
# COMPACT_ATOMS: atom_id res chain seq x y z
N MET A 1 25.69 23.66 -39.69
CA MET A 1 25.77 22.44 -40.52
C MET A 1 24.52 21.63 -40.27
N TYR A 2 23.59 21.67 -41.21
CA TYR A 2 22.38 20.85 -41.23
C TYR A 2 22.74 19.37 -41.43
N ILE A 3 22.00 18.47 -40.79
CA ILE A 3 21.17 17.44 -41.45
C ILE A 3 20.14 16.96 -40.42
N LEU A 4 18.87 17.25 -40.73
CA LEU A 4 17.68 16.57 -40.24
C LEU A 4 17.55 15.23 -40.99
N SER A 5 17.13 14.15 -40.33
CA SER A 5 16.01 13.31 -40.79
C SER A 5 15.86 12.00 -39.99
N ASN A 6 14.60 11.57 -39.92
CA ASN A 6 14.09 10.23 -39.64
C ASN A 6 13.76 9.84 -38.20
N ALA A 7 12.60 10.36 -37.78
CA ALA A 7 11.61 9.57 -37.05
C ALA A 7 11.18 8.34 -37.87
N ARG A 8 11.43 7.14 -37.33
CA ARG A 8 10.68 5.87 -37.44
C ARG A 8 11.66 4.73 -37.16
N LEU A 9 11.59 4.17 -35.96
CA LEU A 9 11.96 2.78 -35.60
C LEU A 9 11.72 2.60 -34.08
N PHE A 10 10.45 2.56 -33.68
CA PHE A 10 10.05 2.03 -32.37
C PHE A 10 9.35 0.68 -32.62
N GLN A 11 10.16 -0.36 -32.77
CA GLN A 11 9.79 -1.76 -32.55
C GLN A 11 11.03 -2.63 -32.81
N THR A 12 11.86 -2.79 -31.79
CA THR A 12 12.76 -3.95 -31.70
C THR A 12 12.96 -4.31 -30.24
N HIS A 13 12.69 -5.58 -29.95
CA HIS A 13 12.93 -6.27 -28.71
C HIS A 13 14.32 -5.99 -28.15
N PHE A 14 14.40 -5.44 -26.93
CA PHE A 14 15.59 -5.53 -26.10
C PHE A 14 15.24 -6.27 -24.81
N SER A 15 15.40 -7.59 -24.86
CA SER A 15 15.73 -8.40 -23.70
C SER A 15 17.14 -8.02 -23.27
N LEU A 16 17.29 -7.41 -22.10
CA LEU A 16 18.60 -7.24 -21.47
C LEU A 16 18.58 -8.00 -20.15
N HIS A 17 19.18 -9.18 -20.21
CA HIS A 17 19.62 -9.97 -19.08
C HIS A 17 20.50 -9.10 -18.17
N GLY A 18 19.96 -8.74 -17.01
CA GLY A 18 20.78 -8.46 -15.83
C GLY A 18 21.57 -9.73 -15.49
N THR A 19 22.86 -9.56 -15.30
CA THR A 19 23.86 -10.59 -15.01
C THR A 19 23.38 -11.56 -13.93
N ARG A 20 22.97 -12.77 -14.36
CA ARG A 20 22.83 -13.93 -13.48
C ARG A 20 24.22 -14.32 -12.96
N PRO A 21 24.38 -14.70 -11.68
CA PRO A 21 25.60 -15.33 -11.25
C PRO A 21 25.77 -16.64 -12.03
N THR A 22 26.89 -16.80 -12.71
CA THR A 22 27.22 -18.01 -13.48
C THR A 22 27.45 -19.18 -12.53
N TRP A 23 26.39 -19.93 -12.25
CA TRP A 23 26.45 -21.24 -11.61
C TRP A 23 25.95 -22.29 -12.60
N THR A 24 26.89 -23.09 -13.11
CA THR A 24 26.75 -24.34 -13.87
C THR A 24 25.35 -24.74 -14.38
N GLU A 25 25.16 -24.67 -15.69
CA GLU A 25 23.95 -25.04 -16.47
C GLU A 25 23.51 -26.52 -16.36
N SER A 26 24.19 -27.35 -15.57
CA SER A 26 23.93 -28.79 -15.49
C SER A 26 22.82 -29.18 -14.48
N LYS A 27 22.38 -28.28 -13.58
CA LYS A 27 21.36 -28.58 -12.55
C LYS A 27 19.97 -27.97 -12.80
N THR A 28 19.83 -27.09 -13.77
CA THR A 28 18.57 -26.39 -14.07
C THR A 28 17.55 -27.24 -14.84
N GLN A 29 17.98 -28.30 -15.54
CA GLN A 29 17.07 -29.18 -16.30
C GLN A 29 16.18 -30.10 -15.45
N GLY A 30 16.47 -30.27 -14.15
CA GLY A 30 15.70 -31.16 -13.27
C GLY A 30 14.38 -30.56 -12.75
N ALA A 31 14.35 -29.23 -12.53
CA ALA A 31 13.19 -28.57 -11.92
C ALA A 31 12.05 -28.33 -12.93
N GLU A 32 12.36 -28.10 -14.21
CA GLU A 32 11.35 -27.98 -15.27
C GLU A 32 10.68 -29.32 -15.63
N LYS A 33 11.31 -30.45 -15.28
CA LYS A 33 10.78 -31.81 -15.53
C LYS A 33 9.96 -32.40 -14.39
N MET A 34 9.92 -31.78 -13.21
CA MET A 34 9.08 -32.23 -12.09
C MET A 34 7.63 -31.84 -12.35
N ALA A 35 6.79 -32.84 -12.61
CA ALA A 35 5.45 -32.65 -13.18
C ALA A 35 4.32 -33.06 -12.21
N GLY A 36 4.61 -33.85 -11.17
CA GLY A 36 3.62 -34.45 -10.27
C GLY A 36 3.73 -34.00 -8.79
N GLU A 37 2.68 -34.26 -8.01
CA GLU A 37 2.66 -33.99 -6.56
C GLU A 37 3.69 -34.82 -5.78
N ASP A 38 3.97 -36.05 -6.22
CA ASP A 38 4.98 -36.92 -5.60
C ASP A 38 6.40 -36.33 -5.70
N ASP A 39 6.68 -35.57 -6.77
CA ASP A 39 7.96 -34.87 -6.95
C ASP A 39 8.17 -33.79 -5.88
N PHE A 40 7.09 -33.09 -5.47
CA PHE A 40 7.15 -32.06 -4.43
C PHE A 40 7.36 -32.68 -3.04
N LYS A 41 6.68 -33.80 -2.76
CA LYS A 41 6.85 -34.55 -1.50
C LYS A 41 8.30 -34.99 -1.32
N ASP A 42 8.88 -35.61 -2.34
CA ASP A 42 10.26 -36.06 -2.28
C ASP A 42 11.26 -34.90 -2.17
N PHE A 43 11.02 -33.82 -2.90
CA PHE A 43 11.84 -32.61 -2.79
C PHE A 43 11.81 -32.05 -1.36
N LEU A 44 10.62 -31.81 -0.80
CA LEU A 44 10.48 -31.24 0.53
C LEU A 44 11.03 -32.18 1.61
N ARG A 45 10.87 -33.50 1.46
CA ARG A 45 11.50 -34.48 2.35
C ARG A 45 13.01 -34.30 2.42
N ILE A 46 13.67 -34.03 1.29
CA ILE A 46 15.11 -33.75 1.25
C ILE A 46 15.46 -32.41 1.90
N ILE A 47 14.61 -31.39 1.74
CA ILE A 47 14.81 -30.06 2.35
C ILE A 47 14.68 -30.12 3.88
N PHE A 48 13.71 -30.86 4.40
CA PHE A 48 13.45 -30.92 5.83
C PHE A 48 14.24 -32.02 6.55
N ALA A 49 14.78 -33.01 5.83
CA ALA A 49 15.69 -34.00 6.41
C ALA A 49 16.90 -33.30 7.04
N ASP A 50 17.03 -33.41 8.37
CA ASP A 50 18.10 -32.83 9.18
C ASP A 50 18.32 -31.32 8.98
N LEU A 51 17.23 -30.56 8.81
CA LEU A 51 17.26 -29.10 8.60
C LEU A 51 18.06 -28.36 9.69
N ASP A 52 18.10 -28.92 10.91
CA ASP A 52 18.78 -28.35 12.09
C ASP A 52 20.15 -28.99 12.42
N SER A 53 20.72 -29.82 11.52
CA SER A 53 21.96 -30.57 11.83
C SER A 53 23.23 -29.73 11.90
N ASN A 54 23.56 -28.96 10.86
CA ASN A 54 24.72 -28.05 10.84
C ASN A 54 24.49 -26.84 9.92
N LEU A 55 25.12 -25.70 10.23
CA LEU A 55 24.83 -24.40 9.60
C LEU A 55 25.03 -24.41 8.07
N LEU A 56 26.13 -24.97 7.58
CA LEU A 56 26.46 -25.00 6.15
C LEU A 56 25.46 -25.87 5.35
N ALA A 57 25.06 -27.02 5.91
CA ALA A 57 24.04 -27.86 5.29
C ALA A 57 22.67 -27.15 5.29
N SER A 58 22.32 -26.43 6.36
CA SER A 58 21.09 -25.64 6.42
C SER A 58 21.05 -24.53 5.37
N GLU A 59 22.14 -23.79 5.16
CA GLU A 59 22.24 -22.75 4.13
C GLU A 59 22.11 -23.33 2.72
N ALA A 60 22.83 -24.41 2.40
CA ALA A 60 22.74 -25.07 1.10
C ALA A 60 21.32 -25.60 0.81
N ARG A 61 20.59 -26.08 1.83
CA ARG A 61 19.19 -26.48 1.69
C ARG A 61 18.27 -25.28 1.46
N CYS A 62 18.49 -24.17 2.15
CA CYS A 62 17.74 -22.93 1.92
C CYS A 62 17.94 -22.42 0.49
N GLU A 63 19.17 -22.39 -0.01
CA GLU A 63 19.47 -22.03 -1.40
C GLU A 63 18.78 -22.98 -2.38
N LYS A 64 18.81 -24.30 -2.11
CA LYS A 64 18.11 -25.29 -2.94
C LYS A 64 16.61 -25.03 -2.98
N PHE A 65 15.98 -24.70 -1.84
CA PHE A 65 14.56 -24.34 -1.76
C PHE A 65 14.26 -23.07 -2.56
N ILE A 66 15.05 -22.00 -2.37
CA ILE A 66 14.89 -20.72 -3.08
C ILE A 66 14.99 -20.94 -4.59
N ASN A 67 16.02 -21.66 -5.04
CA ASN A 67 16.24 -21.92 -6.46
C ASN A 67 15.12 -22.76 -7.06
N PHE A 68 14.70 -23.83 -6.37
CA PHE A 68 13.60 -24.67 -6.82
C PHE A 68 12.31 -23.86 -6.99
N TYR A 69 11.90 -23.13 -5.95
CA TYR A 69 10.70 -22.29 -6.01
C TYR A 69 10.80 -21.18 -7.07
N GLY A 70 11.99 -20.60 -7.23
CA GLY A 70 12.25 -19.52 -8.19
C GLY A 70 12.03 -19.91 -9.65
N VAL A 71 12.27 -21.18 -10.00
CA VAL A 71 12.07 -21.70 -11.36
C VAL A 71 10.71 -22.40 -11.57
N LEU A 72 9.92 -22.59 -10.51
CA LEU A 72 8.57 -23.15 -10.63
C LEU A 72 7.67 -22.24 -11.47
N ALA A 73 6.96 -22.86 -12.42
CA ALA A 73 5.91 -22.22 -13.19
C ALA A 73 4.79 -21.68 -12.26
N PRO A 74 4.14 -20.55 -12.60
CA PRO A 74 3.15 -19.92 -11.72
C PRO A 74 1.99 -20.82 -11.29
N ASP A 75 1.53 -21.71 -12.18
CA ASP A 75 0.48 -22.70 -11.94
C ASP A 75 0.90 -23.80 -10.95
N LYS A 76 2.21 -24.09 -10.84
CA LYS A 76 2.77 -25.09 -9.93
C LYS A 76 3.07 -24.57 -8.54
N ARG A 77 3.14 -23.25 -8.34
CA ARG A 77 3.41 -22.63 -7.03
C ARG A 77 2.31 -22.90 -6.00
N GLY A 78 1.05 -22.90 -6.44
CA GLY A 78 -0.09 -23.20 -5.56
C GLY A 78 -0.02 -24.61 -4.98
N PRO A 79 0.01 -25.66 -5.81
CA PRO A 79 0.15 -27.05 -5.36
C PRO A 79 1.39 -27.27 -4.48
N PHE A 80 2.55 -26.70 -4.84
CA PHE A 80 3.76 -26.79 -4.03
C PHE A 80 3.59 -26.20 -2.63
N LEU A 81 2.94 -25.03 -2.52
CA LEU A 81 2.68 -24.37 -1.24
C LEU A 81 1.63 -25.13 -0.41
N CYS A 82 0.64 -25.76 -1.04
CA CYS A 82 -0.30 -26.65 -0.33
C CYS A 82 0.47 -27.82 0.29
N GLU A 83 1.31 -28.50 -0.50
CA GLU A 83 2.11 -29.64 -0.01
C GLU A 83 3.04 -29.21 1.14
N LEU A 84 3.69 -28.04 1.04
CA LEU A 84 4.49 -27.48 2.14
C LEU A 84 3.66 -27.28 3.41
N ALA A 85 2.47 -26.70 3.30
CA ALA A 85 1.62 -26.40 4.46
C ALA A 85 1.00 -27.67 5.07
N GLU A 86 0.59 -28.63 4.25
CA GLU A 86 -0.03 -29.88 4.70
C GLU A 86 0.98 -30.80 5.38
N THR A 87 2.14 -31.02 4.74
CA THR A 87 3.13 -31.99 5.23
C THR A 87 4.04 -31.41 6.31
N TYR A 88 4.30 -30.09 6.27
CA TYR A 88 5.22 -29.41 7.21
C TYR A 88 4.54 -28.30 8.04
N GLY A 89 3.23 -28.40 8.24
CA GLY A 89 2.48 -27.64 9.23
C GLY A 89 2.82 -28.04 10.67
N PHE A 90 1.94 -27.72 11.62
CA PHE A 90 2.14 -28.12 13.02
C PHE A 90 1.65 -29.56 13.29
N ASP A 91 2.26 -30.24 14.25
CA ASP A 91 1.87 -31.61 14.61
C ASP A 91 0.53 -31.58 15.36
N THR A 92 -0.55 -31.83 14.64
CA THR A 92 -1.91 -31.79 15.19
C THR A 92 -2.12 -32.84 16.27
N LYS A 93 -1.59 -34.06 16.10
CA LYS A 93 -1.77 -35.17 17.05
C LYS A 93 -1.04 -34.88 18.35
N LYS A 94 0.22 -34.44 18.27
CA LYS A 94 1.01 -34.08 19.45
C LYS A 94 0.42 -32.86 20.16
N SER A 95 -0.04 -31.85 19.42
CA SER A 95 -0.66 -30.66 20.01
C SER A 95 -1.96 -30.98 20.74
N GLN A 96 -2.81 -31.85 20.18
CA GLN A 96 -4.04 -32.31 20.83
C GLN A 96 -3.75 -33.10 22.11
N ALA A 97 -2.74 -33.98 22.10
CA ALA A 97 -2.34 -34.73 23.28
C ALA A 97 -1.85 -33.81 24.42
N LEU A 98 -0.99 -32.84 24.11
CA LEU A 98 -0.47 -31.86 25.07
C LEU A 98 -1.57 -30.93 25.61
N ALA A 99 -2.53 -30.53 24.77
CA ALA A 99 -3.68 -29.74 25.21
C ALA A 99 -4.57 -30.52 26.20
N ALA A 100 -4.80 -31.81 25.95
CA ALA A 100 -5.56 -32.68 26.85
C ALA A 100 -4.81 -32.95 28.17
N GLU A 101 -3.48 -33.01 28.15
CA GLU A 101 -2.64 -33.11 29.35
C GLU A 101 -2.71 -31.83 30.20
N SER A 102 -2.61 -30.66 29.55
CA SER A 102 -2.69 -29.36 30.22
C SER A 102 -4.01 -29.13 30.95
N ALA A 103 -5.11 -29.70 30.46
CA ALA A 103 -6.44 -29.56 31.07
C ALA A 103 -6.59 -30.35 32.39
N LYS A 104 -5.67 -31.27 32.69
CA LYS A 104 -5.71 -32.15 33.87
C LYS A 104 -4.71 -31.76 34.97
N GLY A 105 -3.86 -30.77 34.73
CA GLY A 105 -2.77 -30.44 35.65
C GLY A 105 -3.23 -29.61 36.85
N ASP A 106 -2.95 -30.09 38.07
CA ASP A 106 -3.23 -29.38 39.33
C ASP A 106 -2.01 -28.61 39.90
N ASN A 107 -0.84 -28.69 39.24
CA ASN A 107 0.41 -28.07 39.68
C ASN A 107 0.93 -27.06 38.65
N ASP A 108 1.08 -25.80 39.08
CA ASP A 108 1.54 -24.67 38.27
C ASP A 108 2.88 -24.93 37.55
N ALA A 109 3.85 -25.58 38.21
CA ALA A 109 5.15 -25.85 37.59
C ALA A 109 5.03 -26.86 36.43
N ALA A 110 4.19 -27.88 36.60
CA ALA A 110 3.92 -28.87 35.55
C ALA A 110 3.12 -28.24 34.40
N LEU A 111 2.15 -27.38 34.72
CA LEU A 111 1.36 -26.64 33.73
C LEU A 111 2.24 -25.74 32.85
N LEU A 112 3.20 -25.01 33.43
CA LEU A 112 4.14 -24.19 32.65
C LEU A 112 5.01 -25.04 31.70
N GLY A 113 5.46 -26.21 32.15
CA GLY A 113 6.22 -27.15 31.31
C GLY A 113 5.40 -27.71 30.15
N ILE A 114 4.13 -28.05 30.39
CA ILE A 114 3.20 -28.50 29.33
C ILE A 114 2.88 -27.36 28.37
N ALA A 115 2.64 -26.15 28.89
CA ALA A 115 2.36 -24.97 28.08
C ALA A 115 3.51 -24.62 27.13
N ASP A 116 4.77 -24.78 27.56
CA ASP A 116 5.93 -24.59 26.71
C ASP A 116 6.01 -25.63 25.58
N LYS A 117 5.85 -26.92 25.91
CA LYS A 117 5.79 -28.00 24.92
C LYS A 117 4.65 -27.79 23.92
N LEU A 118 3.49 -27.35 24.39
CA LEU A 118 2.33 -27.05 23.53
C LEU A 118 2.64 -25.86 22.61
N ARG A 119 3.26 -24.79 23.12
CA ARG A 119 3.69 -23.64 22.32
C ARG A 119 4.63 -24.05 21.19
N VAL A 120 5.62 -24.89 21.47
CA VAL A 120 6.56 -25.42 20.47
C VAL A 120 5.83 -26.33 19.47
N SER A 121 4.93 -27.20 19.95
CA SER A 121 4.18 -28.13 19.08
C SER A 121 3.21 -27.45 18.12
N LEU A 122 2.71 -26.27 18.47
CA LEU A 122 1.82 -25.45 17.63
C LEU A 122 2.57 -24.62 16.57
N GLN A 123 3.90 -24.60 16.59
CA GLN A 123 4.66 -23.93 15.54
C GLN A 123 4.78 -24.86 14.32
N PRO A 124 4.46 -24.39 13.10
CA PRO A 124 4.65 -25.18 11.90
C PRO A 124 6.14 -25.37 11.59
N CYS A 125 6.51 -26.54 11.08
CA CYS A 125 7.91 -26.87 10.77
C CYS A 125 8.52 -25.90 9.76
N TYR A 126 7.74 -25.43 8.77
CA TYR A 126 8.21 -24.45 7.79
C TYR A 126 8.60 -23.09 8.40
N ARG A 127 8.21 -22.77 9.65
CA ARG A 127 8.67 -21.56 10.36
C ARG A 127 10.19 -21.58 10.55
N MET A 128 10.76 -22.74 10.86
CA MET A 128 12.21 -22.90 11.00
C MET A 128 12.90 -22.64 9.66
N LEU A 129 12.38 -23.24 8.58
CA LEU A 129 12.88 -23.02 7.22
C LEU A 129 12.89 -21.54 6.87
N PHE A 130 11.79 -20.81 7.10
CA PHE A 130 11.73 -19.37 6.81
C PHE A 130 12.75 -18.57 7.64
N THR A 131 12.96 -18.96 8.90
CA THR A 131 13.97 -18.31 9.77
C THR A 131 15.39 -18.53 9.28
N LEU A 132 15.67 -19.72 8.73
CA LEU A 132 16.97 -20.04 8.14
C LEU A 132 17.17 -19.36 6.78
N ILE A 133 16.12 -19.27 5.95
CA ILE A 133 16.17 -18.61 4.64
C ILE A 133 16.66 -17.16 4.77
N VAL A 134 16.26 -16.41 5.80
CA VAL A 134 16.72 -15.01 6.01
C VAL A 134 18.25 -14.89 6.14
N ARG A 135 18.94 -15.95 6.57
CA ARG A 135 20.40 -15.95 6.72
C ARG A 135 21.14 -15.99 5.38
N VAL A 136 20.48 -16.49 4.34
CA VAL A 136 21.05 -16.62 2.99
C VAL A 136 20.93 -15.30 2.22
N ASN A 137 21.90 -15.02 1.37
CA ASN A 137 21.89 -13.85 0.48
C ASN A 137 20.60 -13.81 -0.37
N GLY A 138 19.88 -12.70 -0.31
CA GLY A 138 18.60 -12.52 -1.01
C GLY A 138 17.41 -13.25 -0.38
N GLY A 139 17.59 -13.98 0.71
CA GLY A 139 16.55 -14.76 1.37
C GLY A 139 15.38 -13.92 1.90
N LEU A 140 15.66 -12.74 2.46
CA LEU A 140 14.60 -11.83 2.92
C LEU A 140 13.71 -11.36 1.76
N GLN A 141 14.31 -10.96 0.63
CA GLN A 141 13.54 -10.57 -0.56
C GLN A 141 12.73 -11.76 -1.12
N PHE A 142 13.30 -12.97 -1.08
CA PHE A 142 12.57 -14.18 -1.45
C PHE A 142 11.33 -14.39 -0.59
N LEU A 143 11.42 -14.27 0.74
CA LEU A 143 10.27 -14.45 1.63
C LEU A 143 9.18 -13.37 1.44
N VAL A 144 9.60 -12.14 1.12
CA VAL A 144 8.65 -11.09 0.72
C VAL A 144 7.91 -11.50 -0.56
N ASN A 145 8.61 -11.99 -1.58
CA ASN A 145 7.98 -12.45 -2.82
C ASN A 145 7.10 -13.68 -2.59
N LEU A 146 7.55 -14.65 -1.79
CA LEU A 146 6.79 -15.83 -1.38
C LEU A 146 5.47 -15.43 -0.73
N ARG A 147 5.49 -14.47 0.20
CA ARG A 147 4.26 -13.96 0.81
C ARG A 147 3.35 -13.26 -0.20
N ALA A 148 3.91 -12.55 -1.19
CA ALA A 148 3.12 -11.95 -2.26
C ALA A 148 2.35 -13.01 -3.06
N ASP A 149 2.99 -14.15 -3.36
CA ASP A 149 2.37 -15.28 -4.05
C ASP A 149 1.26 -15.91 -3.19
N VAL A 150 1.53 -16.16 -1.89
CA VAL A 150 0.52 -16.67 -0.94
C VAL A 150 -0.69 -15.74 -0.86
N LEU A 151 -0.49 -14.42 -0.79
CA LEU A 151 -1.58 -13.44 -0.78
C LEU A 151 -2.39 -13.46 -2.09
N GLY A 152 -1.72 -13.65 -3.23
CA GLY A 152 -2.37 -13.78 -4.53
C GLY A 152 -3.26 -15.02 -4.61
N LEU A 153 -2.73 -16.18 -4.22
CA LEU A 153 -3.44 -17.46 -4.22
C LEU A 153 -4.62 -17.47 -3.25
N THR A 154 -4.47 -16.84 -2.09
CA THR A 154 -5.53 -16.71 -1.08
C THR A 154 -6.76 -15.95 -1.63
N ARG A 155 -6.56 -14.92 -2.47
CA ARG A 155 -7.66 -14.10 -3.02
C ARG A 155 -8.50 -14.83 -4.07
N GLN A 156 -7.95 -15.85 -4.70
CA GLN A 156 -8.59 -16.58 -5.78
C GLN A 156 -9.58 -17.65 -5.29
N ARG A 157 -9.72 -17.82 -3.96
CA ARG A 157 -10.40 -18.96 -3.36
C ARG A 157 -11.45 -18.56 -2.33
N SER A 158 -12.44 -19.44 -2.14
CA SER A 158 -13.45 -19.33 -1.09
C SER A 158 -12.83 -19.59 0.29
N ASN A 159 -13.32 -18.91 1.33
CA ASN A 159 -12.88 -19.12 2.71
C ASN A 159 -13.23 -20.50 3.29
N THR A 160 -14.05 -21.30 2.60
CA THR A 160 -14.46 -22.66 3.02
C THR A 160 -13.57 -23.76 2.44
N ASP A 161 -12.63 -23.41 1.56
CA ASP A 161 -11.68 -24.35 0.95
C ASP A 161 -10.54 -24.66 1.93
N LEU A 162 -10.22 -25.95 2.12
CA LEU A 162 -9.08 -26.39 2.93
C LEU A 162 -7.79 -25.70 2.47
N GLN A 163 -7.61 -25.55 1.16
CA GLN A 163 -6.41 -24.92 0.62
C GLN A 163 -6.36 -23.41 0.93
N ALA A 164 -7.50 -22.74 1.06
CA ALA A 164 -7.53 -21.35 1.52
C ALA A 164 -7.10 -21.25 2.99
N ALA A 165 -7.49 -22.20 3.85
CA ALA A 165 -7.05 -22.24 5.24
C ALA A 165 -5.54 -22.46 5.36
N LEU A 166 -4.96 -23.36 4.56
CA LEU A 166 -3.52 -23.62 4.50
C LEU A 166 -2.72 -22.38 4.08
N PHE A 167 -3.17 -21.67 3.03
CA PHE A 167 -2.52 -20.42 2.61
C PHE A 167 -2.66 -19.31 3.65
N GLN A 168 -3.77 -19.26 4.39
CA GLN A 168 -3.91 -18.32 5.49
C GLN A 168 -2.93 -18.62 6.62
N GLU A 169 -2.70 -19.88 6.96
CA GLU A 169 -1.72 -20.28 7.96
C GLU A 169 -0.29 -19.86 7.56
N LEU A 170 0.11 -20.17 6.32
CA LEU A 170 1.38 -19.70 5.73
C LEU A 170 1.51 -18.18 5.78
N ASN A 171 0.46 -17.45 5.39
CA ASN A 171 0.45 -15.99 5.41
C ASN A 171 0.59 -15.44 6.83
N VAL A 172 -0.07 -16.04 7.83
CA VAL A 172 0.05 -15.62 9.23
C VAL A 172 1.49 -15.81 9.71
N CYS A 173 2.08 -17.00 9.48
CA CYS A 173 3.46 -17.29 9.86
C CYS A 173 4.46 -16.31 9.19
N LEU A 174 4.37 -16.13 7.87
CA LEU A 174 5.23 -15.20 7.13
C LEU A 174 5.03 -13.75 7.59
N ARG A 175 3.78 -13.32 7.83
CA ARG A 175 3.48 -11.97 8.31
C ARG A 175 4.11 -11.71 9.68
N GLU A 176 4.03 -12.65 10.62
CA GLU A 176 4.65 -12.51 11.94
C GLU A 176 6.16 -12.34 11.84
N LEU A 177 6.82 -13.22 11.09
CA LEU A 177 8.27 -13.18 10.91
C LEU A 177 8.71 -11.87 10.22
N LEU A 178 8.05 -11.50 9.12
CA LEU A 178 8.35 -10.26 8.40
C LEU A 178 8.04 -9.02 9.26
N THR A 179 7.05 -9.06 10.16
CA THR A 179 6.78 -7.94 11.08
C THR A 179 7.95 -7.72 12.04
N GLN A 180 8.61 -8.80 12.48
CA GLN A 180 9.82 -8.69 13.32
C GLN A 180 11.02 -8.16 12.52
N TRP A 181 11.20 -8.63 11.30
CA TRP A 181 12.35 -8.27 10.46
C TRP A 181 12.23 -6.86 9.84
N PHE A 182 11.03 -6.39 9.50
CA PHE A 182 10.78 -5.03 9.00
C PHE A 182 10.51 -4.02 10.10
N THR A 183 11.30 -4.11 11.18
CA THR A 183 11.28 -3.13 12.27
C THR A 183 12.04 -1.86 11.84
N PRO A 184 11.62 -0.65 12.26
CA PRO A 184 12.25 0.62 11.88
C PRO A 184 13.77 0.70 12.06
N GLY A 185 14.34 -0.01 13.04
CA GLY A 185 15.79 -0.02 13.27
C GLY A 185 16.61 -0.65 12.14
N PHE A 186 15.97 -1.41 11.24
CA PHE A 186 16.61 -2.01 10.06
C PHE A 186 16.34 -1.23 8.76
N LEU A 187 15.56 -0.16 8.84
CA LEU A 187 15.20 0.67 7.70
C LEU A 187 16.04 1.94 7.68
N ASP A 188 16.69 2.17 6.56
CA ASP A 188 17.42 3.41 6.32
C ASP A 188 16.59 4.34 5.43
N VAL A 189 16.63 5.63 5.74
CA VAL A 189 15.93 6.68 4.97
C VAL A 189 16.93 7.43 4.13
N GLN A 190 16.69 7.47 2.82
CA GLN A 190 17.55 8.15 1.85
C GLN A 190 16.73 9.20 1.10
N ARG A 191 17.30 10.40 0.94
CA ARG A 191 16.74 11.43 0.05
C ARG A 191 17.16 11.10 -1.38
N ILE A 192 16.19 11.06 -2.28
CA ILE A 192 16.41 10.96 -3.72
C ILE A 192 16.41 12.36 -4.31
N THR A 193 17.43 12.63 -5.11
CA THR A 193 17.70 13.88 -5.83
C THR A 193 18.01 13.56 -7.29
N TRP A 194 18.17 14.58 -8.12
CA TRP A 194 18.57 14.38 -9.52
C TRP A 194 19.96 13.73 -9.66
N ASP A 195 20.84 13.92 -8.67
CA ASP A 195 22.20 13.37 -8.65
C ASP A 195 22.26 11.93 -8.10
N SER A 196 21.12 11.39 -7.67
CA SER A 196 21.05 10.02 -7.16
C SER A 196 21.31 8.99 -8.27
N PRO A 197 21.83 7.78 -7.94
CA PRO A 197 22.10 6.75 -8.94
C PRO A 197 20.87 6.45 -9.80
N CYS A 198 21.04 6.45 -11.13
CA CYS A 198 19.96 6.24 -12.10
C CYS A 198 19.16 4.95 -11.81
N ALA A 199 19.83 3.89 -11.36
CA ALA A 199 19.17 2.64 -10.97
C ALA A 199 18.10 2.83 -9.88
N LEU A 200 18.36 3.69 -8.88
CA LEU A 200 17.43 3.97 -7.79
C LEU A 200 16.26 4.85 -8.26
N VAL A 201 16.55 5.87 -9.06
CA VAL A 201 15.52 6.72 -9.71
C VAL A 201 14.61 5.88 -10.61
N GLN A 202 15.17 4.92 -11.34
CA GLN A 202 14.40 3.99 -12.17
C GLN A 202 13.46 3.12 -11.32
N GLN A 203 13.89 2.65 -10.13
CA GLN A 203 13.00 1.93 -9.22
C GLN A 203 11.87 2.84 -8.71
N VAL A 204 12.17 4.10 -8.36
CA VAL A 204 11.15 5.09 -7.96
C VAL A 204 10.09 5.25 -9.06
N CYS A 205 10.51 5.45 -10.31
CA CYS A 205 9.60 5.54 -11.45
C CYS A 205 8.76 4.27 -11.65
N LYS A 206 9.39 3.09 -11.53
CA LYS A 206 8.73 1.79 -11.74
C LYS A 206 7.64 1.52 -10.69
N PHE A 207 7.86 1.96 -9.46
CA PHE A 207 6.98 1.63 -8.34
C PHE A 207 5.97 2.72 -7.99
N GLU A 208 5.99 3.88 -8.64
CA GLU A 208 5.00 4.93 -8.37
C GLU A 208 3.58 4.46 -8.70
N ALA A 209 2.75 4.29 -7.65
CA ALA A 209 1.41 3.69 -7.77
C ALA A 209 0.28 4.71 -7.62
N VAL A 210 0.55 5.90 -7.09
CA VAL A 210 -0.49 6.92 -6.87
C VAL A 210 -0.64 7.78 -8.12
N HIS A 211 0.48 8.29 -8.66
CA HIS A 211 0.47 9.16 -9.84
C HIS A 211 1.57 8.73 -10.83
N PRO A 212 1.26 7.93 -11.86
CA PRO A 212 2.25 7.41 -12.79
C PRO A 212 3.20 8.49 -13.32
N VAL A 213 4.51 8.18 -13.36
CA VAL A 213 5.52 9.11 -13.89
C VAL A 213 5.43 9.12 -15.41
N ALA A 214 5.14 10.28 -15.99
CA ALA A 214 4.90 10.39 -17.44
C ALA A 214 6.19 10.41 -18.27
N SER A 215 7.27 10.98 -17.74
CA SER A 215 8.53 11.16 -18.48
C SER A 215 9.74 11.38 -17.57
N TRP A 216 10.95 11.37 -18.14
CA TRP A 216 12.18 11.70 -17.41
C TRP A 216 12.20 13.16 -16.90
N GLN A 217 11.52 14.06 -17.62
CA GLN A 217 11.33 15.44 -17.19
C GLN A 217 10.36 15.55 -16.00
N ASP A 218 9.35 14.67 -15.93
CA ASP A 218 8.45 14.59 -14.78
C ASP A 218 9.18 14.17 -13.51
N ILE A 219 9.98 13.10 -13.56
CA ILE A 219 10.77 12.70 -12.39
C ILE A 219 11.80 13.77 -11.99
N LYS A 220 12.42 14.47 -12.96
CA LYS A 220 13.31 15.62 -12.65
C LYS A 220 12.60 16.68 -11.82
N ARG A 221 11.34 16.99 -12.15
CA ARG A 221 10.52 17.94 -11.36
C ARG A 221 10.20 17.39 -9.97
N ARG A 222 9.81 16.11 -9.86
CA ARG A 222 9.41 15.47 -8.59
C ARG A 222 10.55 15.29 -7.58
N VAL A 223 11.81 15.42 -8.01
CA VAL A 223 13.00 15.38 -7.14
C VAL A 223 13.79 16.70 -7.11
N GLY A 224 13.24 17.76 -7.72
CA GLY A 224 13.87 19.08 -7.84
C GLY A 224 13.43 20.06 -6.75
N SER A 225 13.55 21.36 -7.01
CA SER A 225 13.17 22.44 -6.07
C SER A 225 11.71 22.30 -5.59
N ASN A 226 11.46 22.64 -4.33
CA ASN A 226 10.15 22.53 -3.67
C ASN A 226 9.58 21.09 -3.65
N ARG A 227 10.37 20.07 -3.99
CA ARG A 227 9.92 18.67 -4.04
C ARG A 227 10.96 17.77 -3.37
N ARG A 228 10.51 16.91 -2.46
CA ARG A 228 11.39 15.94 -1.79
C ARG A 228 10.88 14.54 -2.03
N CYS A 229 11.79 13.65 -2.41
CA CYS A 229 11.51 12.24 -2.54
C CYS A 229 12.36 11.49 -1.50
N PHE A 230 11.70 10.72 -0.62
CA PHE A 230 12.38 9.88 0.36
C PHE A 230 12.11 8.41 0.03
N VAL A 231 13.16 7.61 0.09
CA VAL A 231 13.09 6.17 -0.08
C VAL A 231 13.53 5.50 1.21
N PHE A 232 12.75 4.51 1.64
CA PHE A 232 13.10 3.60 2.73
C PHE A 232 13.67 2.33 2.14
N THR A 233 14.89 1.98 2.52
CA THR A 233 15.53 0.71 2.14
C THR A 233 15.74 -0.15 3.37
N HIS A 234 15.75 -1.47 3.20
CA HIS A 234 16.13 -2.40 4.26
C HIS A 234 17.60 -2.78 4.07
N ARG A 235 18.39 -2.84 5.15
CA ARG A 235 19.83 -3.12 5.10
C ARG A 235 20.19 -4.41 4.38
N SER A 236 19.38 -5.45 4.55
CA SER A 236 19.55 -6.75 3.87
C SER A 236 18.92 -6.83 2.48
N MET A 237 18.34 -5.74 1.96
CA MET A 237 17.73 -5.65 0.62
C MET A 237 18.29 -4.43 -0.13
N ALA A 238 19.59 -4.48 -0.42
CA ALA A 238 20.28 -3.39 -1.10
C ALA A 238 19.64 -3.06 -2.47
N GLY A 239 19.46 -1.77 -2.75
CA GLY A 239 18.96 -1.28 -4.03
C GLY A 239 17.46 -1.47 -4.28
N VAL A 240 16.73 -2.10 -3.34
CA VAL A 240 15.27 -2.27 -3.45
C VAL A 240 14.57 -1.29 -2.50
N PRO A 241 13.90 -0.24 -3.03
CA PRO A 241 13.08 0.62 -2.19
C PRO A 241 11.95 -0.20 -1.60
N VAL A 242 11.68 -0.08 -0.31
CA VAL A 242 10.53 -0.69 0.39
C VAL A 242 9.34 0.26 0.36
N VAL A 243 9.59 1.53 0.66
CA VAL A 243 8.60 2.61 0.57
C VAL A 243 9.21 3.80 -0.14
N VAL A 244 8.42 4.44 -1.00
CA VAL A 244 8.73 5.70 -1.66
C VAL A 244 7.73 6.75 -1.19
N LEU A 245 8.24 7.90 -0.74
CA LEU A 245 7.45 9.07 -0.33
C LEU A 245 7.78 10.24 -1.23
N HIS A 246 6.78 10.82 -1.87
CA HIS A 246 6.91 12.11 -2.54
C HIS A 246 6.22 13.21 -1.71
N VAL A 247 6.94 14.31 -1.53
CA VAL A 247 6.57 15.45 -0.70
C VAL A 247 6.62 16.73 -1.54
N GLY A 248 5.53 17.48 -1.53
CA GLY A 248 5.48 18.85 -2.03
C GLY A 248 5.74 19.83 -0.90
N LEU A 249 6.65 20.77 -1.11
CA LEU A 249 6.92 21.89 -0.21
C LEU A 249 6.14 23.11 -0.70
N ALA A 250 5.47 23.78 0.23
CA ALA A 250 4.61 24.93 -0.06
C ALA A 250 4.49 25.88 1.15
N PRO A 251 4.01 27.10 0.95
CA PRO A 251 3.69 28.01 2.05
C PRO A 251 2.51 27.53 2.92
N GLU A 252 1.60 26.74 2.35
CA GLU A 252 0.39 26.25 3.03
C GLU A 252 -0.06 24.86 2.52
N ILE A 253 -0.93 24.19 3.29
CA ILE A 253 -1.47 22.86 2.93
C ILE A 253 -2.34 22.93 1.67
N SER A 254 -1.82 22.36 0.59
CA SER A 254 -2.49 22.29 -0.71
C SER A 254 -3.78 21.45 -0.70
N SER A 255 -4.77 21.88 -1.48
CA SER A 255 -6.06 21.21 -1.69
C SER A 255 -6.17 20.47 -3.03
N SER A 256 -5.27 20.74 -3.98
CA SER A 256 -5.30 20.17 -5.33
C SER A 256 -3.96 19.56 -5.71
N LEU A 257 -4.01 18.39 -6.36
CA LEU A 257 -2.83 17.72 -6.87
C LEU A 257 -2.22 18.49 -8.04
N HIS A 258 -3.05 19.12 -8.87
CA HIS A 258 -2.62 19.90 -10.02
C HIS A 258 -1.68 21.04 -9.59
N SER A 259 -2.04 21.77 -8.52
CA SER A 259 -1.19 22.81 -7.93
C SER A 259 0.16 22.27 -7.45
N LEU A 260 0.23 21.00 -7.05
CA LEU A 260 1.46 20.33 -6.63
C LEU A 260 2.27 19.71 -7.78
N LEU A 261 1.67 19.42 -8.94
CA LEU A 261 2.40 18.78 -10.04
C LEU A 261 2.76 19.74 -11.18
N GLU A 262 1.95 20.77 -11.44
CA GLU A 262 2.07 21.56 -12.67
C GLU A 262 2.82 22.88 -12.58
N LYS A 263 3.09 23.42 -11.37
CA LYS A 263 4.09 24.46 -11.01
C LYS A 263 3.73 25.04 -9.63
N PRO A 264 4.69 25.27 -8.71
CA PRO A 264 4.47 26.25 -7.65
C PRO A 264 4.59 27.63 -8.29
N SER A 265 3.47 28.31 -8.55
CA SER A 265 3.52 29.75 -8.84
C SER A 265 3.90 30.46 -7.55
N LEU A 266 5.19 30.51 -7.21
CA LEU A 266 5.69 31.43 -6.21
C LEU A 266 5.91 32.77 -6.93
N CYS A 267 5.02 33.71 -6.63
CA CYS A 267 5.02 35.12 -7.06
C CYS A 267 4.66 35.40 -8.53
N GLU A 268 3.36 35.59 -8.77
CA GLU A 268 2.90 36.53 -9.82
C GLU A 268 3.18 37.96 -9.34
N SER A 269 4.41 38.43 -9.53
CA SER A 269 4.63 39.85 -9.79
C SER A 269 4.49 40.01 -11.29
N GLU A 270 3.35 40.56 -11.72
CA GLU A 270 3.13 41.01 -13.08
C GLU A 270 4.14 42.12 -13.43
N CYS A 271 5.30 41.73 -13.95
CA CYS A 271 6.10 42.63 -14.79
C CYS A 271 6.83 41.80 -15.86
N ASP A 272 6.39 42.06 -17.10
CA ASP A 272 7.10 41.88 -18.35
C ASP A 272 7.32 40.44 -18.86
N ALA A 273 6.26 39.93 -19.49
CA ALA A 273 6.39 38.97 -20.57
C ALA A 273 7.18 39.58 -21.73
N LYS A 274 8.38 39.04 -22.01
CA LYS A 274 8.91 38.83 -23.37
C LYS A 274 10.20 37.99 -23.32
N GLY A 275 10.06 36.73 -23.74
CA GLY A 275 11.12 35.88 -24.32
C GLY A 275 12.47 35.80 -23.63
N ALA A 276 12.67 34.79 -22.77
CA ALA A 276 13.96 34.14 -22.56
C ALA A 276 13.80 32.82 -21.77
N ASP A 277 14.35 31.77 -22.34
CA ASP A 277 15.10 30.69 -21.71
C ASP A 277 14.45 29.62 -20.80
N LEU A 278 14.61 28.40 -21.30
CA LEU A 278 14.94 27.17 -20.58
C LEU A 278 15.45 27.39 -19.14
N ALA A 279 14.79 26.71 -18.20
CA ALA A 279 15.35 26.36 -16.89
C ALA A 279 15.96 27.52 -16.09
N ARG A 280 15.15 28.50 -15.67
CA ARG A 280 15.41 29.10 -14.35
C ARG A 280 15.06 28.03 -13.32
N GLU A 281 16.09 27.40 -12.75
CA GLU A 281 15.95 26.79 -11.43
C GLU A 281 15.52 27.93 -10.51
N GLU A 282 14.22 28.02 -10.23
CA GLU A 282 13.72 28.89 -9.17
C GLU A 282 14.46 28.46 -7.91
N ASN A 283 15.32 29.35 -7.40
CA ASN A 283 15.99 29.15 -6.14
C ASN A 283 14.91 28.95 -5.08
N GLU A 284 14.96 27.80 -4.41
CA GLU A 284 14.07 27.46 -3.32
C GLU A 284 14.28 28.47 -2.19
N ASP A 285 13.26 29.28 -1.86
CA ASP A 285 13.32 30.21 -0.74
C ASP A 285 12.86 29.50 0.54
N PRO A 286 13.78 29.15 1.46
CA PRO A 286 13.44 28.42 2.67
C PRO A 286 12.47 29.17 3.58
N SER A 287 12.44 30.51 3.49
CA SER A 287 11.59 31.35 4.34
C SER A 287 10.10 31.24 3.99
N ASN A 288 9.78 30.74 2.80
CA ASN A 288 8.42 30.60 2.29
C ASN A 288 7.90 29.14 2.38
N ILE A 289 8.63 28.25 3.06
CA ILE A 289 8.32 26.82 3.15
C ILE A 289 7.85 26.50 4.58
N HIS A 290 6.53 26.52 4.77
CA HIS A 290 5.91 26.19 6.06
C HIS A 290 5.15 24.86 6.06
N ALA A 291 4.80 24.35 4.87
CA ALA A 291 4.02 23.14 4.70
C ALA A 291 4.74 22.04 3.90
N ALA A 292 4.70 20.82 4.42
CA ALA A 292 5.07 19.60 3.72
C ALA A 292 3.82 18.75 3.44
N VAL A 293 3.55 18.53 2.16
CA VAL A 293 2.40 17.78 1.65
C VAL A 293 2.86 16.43 1.07
N PHE A 294 2.61 15.33 1.79
CA PHE A 294 2.84 13.96 1.31
C PHE A 294 1.78 13.58 0.28
N TYR A 295 2.08 13.75 -1.01
CA TYR A 295 1.12 13.54 -2.10
C TYR A 295 1.22 12.15 -2.74
N SER A 296 2.31 11.42 -2.53
CA SER A 296 2.40 10.00 -2.88
C SER A 296 3.15 9.23 -1.79
N ILE A 297 2.56 8.12 -1.36
CA ILE A 297 3.13 7.16 -0.41
C ILE A 297 2.93 5.78 -1.02
N THR A 298 4.00 5.19 -1.53
CA THR A 298 3.92 3.90 -2.21
C THR A 298 4.73 2.82 -1.52
N SER A 299 4.07 1.75 -1.11
CA SER A 299 4.72 0.48 -0.74
C SER A 299 5.02 -0.31 -2.01
N THR A 300 6.30 -0.55 -2.28
CA THR A 300 6.74 -1.17 -3.54
C THR A 300 6.57 -2.69 -3.53
N GLN A 301 6.59 -3.29 -2.33
CA GLN A 301 6.57 -4.73 -2.13
C GLN A 301 5.16 -5.22 -1.74
N LYS A 302 4.50 -5.96 -2.64
CA LYS A 302 3.17 -6.55 -2.37
C LYS A 302 3.17 -7.49 -1.17
N GLY A 303 4.27 -8.22 -0.97
CA GLY A 303 4.45 -9.14 0.16
C GLY A 303 4.58 -8.46 1.52
N LEU A 304 4.71 -7.14 1.58
CA LEU A 304 4.71 -6.37 2.83
C LEU A 304 3.36 -5.74 3.14
N GLN A 305 2.32 -6.07 2.38
CA GLN A 305 0.97 -5.58 2.66
C GLN A 305 0.55 -5.91 4.10
N ALA A 306 -0.01 -4.91 4.79
CA ALA A 306 -0.45 -5.00 6.18
C ALA A 306 0.68 -5.32 7.20
N ILE A 307 1.94 -5.04 6.84
CA ILE A 307 3.03 -4.95 7.82
C ILE A 307 3.20 -3.48 8.18
N GLU A 308 3.01 -3.17 9.47
CA GLU A 308 3.00 -1.80 9.96
C GLU A 308 4.41 -1.22 10.06
N MET A 309 4.88 -0.62 8.97
CA MET A 309 6.07 0.24 8.98
C MET A 309 5.73 1.71 9.29
N GLY A 310 4.47 2.10 9.06
CA GLY A 310 4.01 3.49 8.87
C GLY A 310 4.38 4.50 9.96
N LYS A 311 4.29 4.12 11.24
CA LYS A 311 4.37 5.10 12.35
C LYS A 311 5.70 5.83 12.40
N HIS A 312 6.75 5.15 11.93
CA HIS A 312 8.11 5.65 11.85
C HIS A 312 8.44 6.29 10.50
N LEU A 313 7.79 5.87 9.41
CA LEU A 313 8.08 6.39 8.07
C LEU A 313 7.85 7.90 8.00
N ILE A 314 6.64 8.34 8.37
CA ILE A 314 6.28 9.75 8.34
C ILE A 314 7.12 10.52 9.36
N LYS A 315 7.36 9.96 10.55
CA LYS A 315 8.19 10.61 11.57
C LYS A 315 9.63 10.85 11.06
N ALA A 316 10.23 9.86 10.43
CA ALA A 316 11.58 9.96 9.92
C ALA A 316 11.67 10.97 8.77
N ALA A 317 10.72 10.96 7.83
CA ALA A 317 10.66 11.96 6.77
C ALA A 317 10.47 13.38 7.32
N VAL A 318 9.54 13.58 8.27
CA VAL A 318 9.34 14.86 8.97
C VAL A 318 10.61 15.32 9.68
N THR A 319 11.34 14.41 10.33
CA THR A 319 12.59 14.76 11.02
C THR A 319 13.63 15.29 10.02
N ARG A 320 13.80 14.62 8.86
CA ARG A 320 14.70 15.09 7.80
C ARG A 320 14.26 16.44 7.19
N LEU A 321 12.96 16.68 7.09
CA LEU A 321 12.43 17.96 6.61
C LEU A 321 12.71 19.09 7.61
N LEU A 322 12.53 18.84 8.92
CA LEU A 322 12.81 19.82 9.97
C LEU A 322 14.30 20.12 10.14
N GLU A 323 15.18 19.16 9.86
CA GLU A 323 16.63 19.39 9.80
C GLU A 323 17.01 20.41 8.73
N GLU A 324 16.22 20.49 7.65
CA GLU A 324 16.47 21.38 6.52
C GLU A 324 15.65 22.68 6.56
N PHE A 325 14.42 22.60 7.08
CA PHE A 325 13.47 23.71 7.19
C PHE A 325 12.96 23.79 8.65
N PRO A 326 13.71 24.44 9.56
CA PRO A 326 13.37 24.47 10.98
C PRO A 326 12.05 25.18 11.30
N ASP A 327 11.64 26.14 10.46
CA ASP A 327 10.42 26.94 10.64
C ASP A 327 9.15 26.27 10.06
N MET A 328 9.27 25.04 9.55
CA MET A 328 8.15 24.26 9.02
C MET A 328 7.27 23.70 10.15
N ASP A 329 5.97 24.01 10.12
CA ASP A 329 5.02 23.63 11.18
C ASP A 329 3.78 22.87 10.66
N GLN A 330 3.58 22.82 9.34
CA GLN A 330 2.43 22.17 8.71
C GLN A 330 2.83 20.87 8.01
N PHE A 331 2.30 19.76 8.50
CA PHE A 331 2.49 18.44 7.90
C PHE A 331 1.15 17.83 7.53
N SER A 332 0.94 17.54 6.26
CA SER A 332 -0.31 16.93 5.78
C SER A 332 -0.02 15.96 4.66
N SER A 333 -0.90 14.98 4.44
CA SER A 333 -0.94 14.31 3.14
C SER A 333 -1.91 15.02 2.20
N LEU A 334 -1.84 14.68 0.92
CA LEU A 334 -2.94 14.85 -0.04
C LEU A 334 -3.18 13.46 -0.64
N SER A 335 -4.14 12.74 -0.06
CA SER A 335 -4.29 11.30 -0.26
C SER A 335 -5.51 10.96 -1.12
N PRO A 336 -5.44 9.93 -1.98
CA PRO A 336 -6.61 9.42 -2.70
C PRO A 336 -7.58 8.71 -1.75
N VAL A 337 -8.81 8.47 -2.22
CA VAL A 337 -9.84 7.73 -1.48
C VAL A 337 -10.26 6.46 -2.26
N PRO A 338 -9.35 5.48 -2.42
CA PRO A 338 -9.64 4.31 -3.25
C PRO A 338 -10.82 3.50 -2.71
N GLY A 339 -11.71 3.08 -3.60
CA GLY A 339 -12.89 2.28 -3.28
C GLY A 339 -14.12 3.08 -2.83
N PHE A 340 -14.06 4.42 -2.80
CA PHE A 340 -15.22 5.25 -2.49
C PHE A 340 -16.31 5.12 -3.56
N ARG A 341 -15.95 5.21 -4.85
CA ARG A 341 -16.91 5.09 -5.95
C ARG A 341 -17.62 3.73 -5.94
N ASP A 342 -16.86 2.65 -5.80
CA ASP A 342 -17.41 1.30 -5.76
C ASP A 342 -18.31 1.07 -4.54
N TRP A 343 -17.90 1.58 -3.38
CA TRP A 343 -18.75 1.58 -2.17
C TRP A 343 -20.05 2.35 -2.41
N LEU A 344 -19.99 3.54 -3.00
CA LEU A 344 -21.15 4.37 -3.25
C LEU A 344 -22.14 3.68 -4.19
N LEU A 345 -21.67 3.20 -5.34
CA LEU A 345 -22.52 2.48 -6.31
C LEU A 345 -23.13 1.20 -5.72
N SER A 346 -22.34 0.45 -4.93
CA SER A 346 -22.83 -0.76 -4.25
C SER A 346 -23.90 -0.44 -3.21
N THR A 347 -23.71 0.64 -2.45
CA THR A 347 -24.65 1.10 -1.42
C THR A 347 -25.95 1.59 -2.06
N ILE A 348 -25.87 2.36 -3.14
CA ILE A 348 -27.03 2.80 -3.92
C ILE A 348 -27.81 1.59 -4.45
N LYS A 349 -27.13 0.63 -5.08
CA LYS A 349 -27.75 -0.59 -5.62
C LYS A 349 -28.47 -1.39 -4.52
N GLN A 350 -27.83 -1.58 -3.37
CA GLN A 350 -28.42 -2.27 -2.22
C GLN A 350 -29.69 -1.55 -1.74
N LYS A 351 -29.64 -0.22 -1.65
CA LYS A 351 -30.79 0.60 -1.23
C LYS A 351 -31.97 0.52 -2.19
N ILE A 352 -31.71 0.64 -3.49
CA ILE A 352 -32.73 0.47 -4.54
C ILE A 352 -33.37 -0.92 -4.46
N SER A 353 -32.56 -1.99 -4.37
CA SER A 353 -33.07 -3.37 -4.30
C SER A 353 -33.89 -3.65 -3.03
N SER A 354 -33.57 -2.97 -1.92
CA SER A 354 -34.29 -3.13 -0.65
C SER A 354 -35.62 -2.36 -0.58
N GLY A 355 -35.92 -1.49 -1.56
CA GLY A 355 -37.10 -0.61 -1.52
C GLY A 355 -37.09 0.39 -0.35
N SER A 356 -35.92 0.62 0.26
CA SER A 356 -35.77 1.56 1.38
C SER A 356 -35.96 3.01 0.94
N ASP A 357 -36.48 3.86 1.83
CA ASP A 357 -36.53 5.30 1.63
C ASP A 357 -35.12 5.87 1.35
N PRO A 358 -34.91 6.59 0.22
CA PRO A 358 -33.63 7.22 -0.10
C PRO A 358 -33.16 8.26 0.92
N VAL A 359 -34.07 8.86 1.69
CA VAL A 359 -33.80 9.91 2.69
C VAL A 359 -33.13 9.34 3.95
N SER A 360 -33.12 8.02 4.16
CA SER A 360 -32.53 7.44 5.37
C SER A 360 -31.84 6.08 5.12
N PRO A 361 -30.53 5.93 5.42
CA PRO A 361 -29.55 6.87 5.99
C PRO A 361 -28.54 7.41 4.96
N LEU A 362 -28.84 7.38 3.65
CA LEU A 362 -27.83 7.68 2.62
C LEU A 362 -27.82 9.15 2.18
N LEU A 363 -28.97 9.73 1.86
CA LEU A 363 -29.09 11.12 1.38
C LEU A 363 -29.94 11.97 2.32
N ARG A 364 -29.65 13.26 2.39
CA ARG A 364 -30.45 14.26 3.11
C ARG A 364 -31.65 14.70 2.26
N VAL A 365 -32.67 15.26 2.91
CA VAL A 365 -33.87 15.80 2.24
C VAL A 365 -33.50 16.83 1.16
N GLU A 366 -32.56 17.73 1.48
CA GLU A 366 -32.09 18.78 0.55
C GLU A 366 -31.34 18.20 -0.65
N GLU A 367 -30.55 17.15 -0.44
CA GLU A 367 -29.80 16.45 -1.50
C GLU A 367 -30.74 15.70 -2.45
N VAL A 368 -31.78 15.08 -1.90
CA VAL A 368 -32.84 14.43 -2.67
C VAL A 368 -33.59 15.46 -3.52
N ALA A 369 -33.94 16.61 -2.95
CA ALA A 369 -34.59 17.70 -3.67
C ALA A 369 -33.70 18.25 -4.80
N ALA A 370 -32.41 18.44 -4.53
CA ALA A 370 -31.45 18.90 -5.53
C ALA A 370 -31.31 17.90 -6.69
N LEU A 371 -31.20 16.59 -6.41
CA LEU A 371 -31.14 15.55 -7.45
C LEU A 371 -32.46 15.45 -8.25
N ALA A 372 -33.61 15.62 -7.59
CA ALA A 372 -34.91 15.57 -8.24
C ALA A 372 -35.11 16.71 -9.26
N SER A 373 -34.47 17.87 -9.05
CA SER A 373 -34.52 19.00 -9.98
C SER A 373 -33.82 18.74 -11.33
N PHE A 374 -32.95 17.72 -11.41
CA PHE A 374 -32.11 17.44 -12.57
C PHE A 374 -32.60 16.25 -13.44
N LYS A 375 -33.77 15.65 -13.18
CA LYS A 375 -34.22 14.42 -13.84
C LYS A 375 -34.10 14.46 -15.38
N LYS A 376 -33.17 13.68 -15.94
CA LYS A 376 -32.99 13.49 -17.40
C LYS A 376 -34.15 12.71 -18.05
N SER A 377 -34.92 11.92 -17.28
CA SER A 377 -36.09 11.19 -17.77
C SER A 377 -37.20 11.05 -16.70
N GLY A 378 -38.45 10.96 -17.15
CA GLY A 378 -39.65 11.05 -16.29
C GLY A 378 -39.88 9.92 -15.29
N GLN A 379 -39.00 8.91 -15.19
CA GLN A 379 -39.17 7.76 -14.27
C GLN A 379 -37.98 7.48 -13.33
N ALA A 380 -36.86 8.20 -13.44
CA ALA A 380 -35.70 7.95 -12.58
C ALA A 380 -35.94 8.44 -11.14
N THR A 381 -35.57 7.62 -10.15
CA THR A 381 -35.50 8.05 -8.74
C THR A 381 -34.26 8.94 -8.53
N PRO A 382 -34.21 9.72 -7.43
CA PRO A 382 -33.01 10.49 -7.07
C PRO A 382 -31.75 9.61 -6.93
N LEU A 383 -31.89 8.37 -6.45
CA LEU A 383 -30.79 7.42 -6.35
C LEU A 383 -30.32 6.92 -7.73
N ASP A 384 -31.24 6.67 -8.65
CA ASP A 384 -30.88 6.32 -10.04
C ASP A 384 -30.11 7.47 -10.70
N THR A 385 -30.59 8.70 -10.49
CA THR A 385 -29.93 9.91 -11.01
C THR A 385 -28.51 10.06 -10.46
N LEU A 386 -28.32 9.83 -9.15
CA LEU A 386 -27.00 9.86 -8.54
C LEU A 386 -26.09 8.75 -9.09
N ALA A 387 -26.60 7.52 -9.21
CA ALA A 387 -25.84 6.40 -9.76
C ALA A 387 -25.39 6.67 -11.21
N ASP A 388 -26.27 7.22 -12.04
CA ASP A 388 -25.98 7.59 -13.42
C ASP A 388 -24.89 8.66 -13.50
N LEU A 389 -25.00 9.72 -12.69
CA LEU A 389 -24.00 10.80 -12.64
C LEU A 389 -22.63 10.26 -12.19
N VAL A 390 -22.59 9.46 -11.12
CA VAL A 390 -21.35 8.85 -10.61
C VAL A 390 -20.74 7.90 -11.64
N THR A 391 -21.57 7.19 -12.41
CA THR A 391 -21.11 6.23 -13.42
C THR A 391 -20.57 6.92 -14.67
N SER A 392 -21.26 7.96 -15.16
CA SER A 392 -20.93 8.62 -16.44
C SER A 392 -19.83 9.67 -16.33
N HIS A 393 -19.58 10.19 -15.13
CA HIS A 393 -18.69 11.33 -14.87
C HIS A 393 -19.10 12.65 -15.56
N ASP A 394 -20.26 12.71 -16.22
CA ASP A 394 -20.72 13.89 -16.98
C ASP A 394 -20.83 15.16 -16.13
N TRP A 395 -21.10 14.99 -14.83
CA TRP A 395 -21.22 16.09 -13.88
C TRP A 395 -19.97 16.96 -13.80
N CYS A 396 -18.79 16.43 -14.13
CA CYS A 396 -17.53 17.17 -14.07
C CYS A 396 -17.46 18.32 -15.08
N ARG A 397 -18.19 18.19 -16.20
CA ARG A 397 -18.15 19.14 -17.33
C ARG A 397 -19.15 20.30 -17.19
N SER A 398 -20.20 20.13 -16.38
CA SER A 398 -21.24 21.13 -16.20
C SER A 398 -21.11 21.83 -14.85
N GLN A 399 -21.00 23.16 -14.87
CA GLN A 399 -20.88 23.96 -13.65
C GLN A 399 -22.08 23.75 -12.71
N THR A 400 -23.30 23.76 -13.25
CA THR A 400 -24.53 23.52 -12.48
C THR A 400 -24.53 22.14 -11.82
N LEU A 401 -24.08 21.11 -12.53
CA LEU A 401 -23.99 19.77 -11.96
C LEU A 401 -22.91 19.66 -10.88
N ARG A 402 -21.79 20.37 -11.03
CA ARG A 402 -20.77 20.43 -9.97
C ARG A 402 -21.31 21.06 -8.70
N GLU A 403 -22.14 22.09 -8.81
CA GLU A 403 -22.75 22.75 -7.65
C GLU A 403 -23.73 21.84 -6.92
N ILE A 404 -24.48 21.00 -7.64
CA ILE A 404 -25.36 19.98 -7.07
C ILE A 404 -24.56 18.84 -6.44
N MET A 405 -23.56 18.31 -7.17
CA MET A 405 -22.81 17.12 -6.77
C MET A 405 -21.83 17.38 -5.63
N LYS A 406 -21.26 18.59 -5.53
CA LYS A 406 -20.26 18.94 -4.51
C LYS A 406 -20.74 18.66 -3.08
N PRO A 407 -21.86 19.22 -2.58
CA PRO A 407 -22.30 18.96 -1.20
C PRO A 407 -22.59 17.47 -0.96
N ILE A 408 -23.23 16.80 -1.92
CA ILE A 408 -23.59 15.38 -1.86
C ILE A 408 -22.33 14.50 -1.74
N LEU A 409 -21.35 14.70 -2.63
CA LEU A 409 -20.13 13.91 -2.65
C LEU A 409 -19.26 14.16 -1.41
N LEU A 410 -19.20 15.40 -0.91
CA LEU A 410 -18.47 15.74 0.32
C LEU A 410 -19.11 15.07 1.54
N HIS A 411 -20.44 15.13 1.68
CA HIS A 411 -21.18 14.47 2.75
C HIS A 411 -20.98 12.94 2.71
N LEU A 412 -21.23 12.31 1.56
CA LEU A 412 -21.09 10.86 1.41
C LEU A 412 -19.65 10.39 1.63
N CYS A 413 -18.66 11.16 1.21
CA CYS A 413 -17.26 10.86 1.46
C CYS A 413 -16.90 10.98 2.94
N ALA A 414 -17.41 12.01 3.64
CA ALA A 414 -17.25 12.13 5.07
C ALA A 414 -17.86 10.92 5.80
N HIS A 415 -19.06 10.49 5.40
CA HIS A 415 -19.70 9.28 5.94
C HIS A 415 -18.85 8.03 5.69
N TYR A 416 -18.39 7.82 4.46
CA TYR A 416 -17.52 6.69 4.10
C TYR A 416 -16.22 6.65 4.91
N LEU A 417 -15.57 7.78 5.14
CA LEU A 417 -14.30 7.84 5.85
C LEU A 417 -14.47 7.72 7.37
N TYR A 418 -15.54 8.30 7.91
CA TYR A 418 -15.72 8.44 9.35
C TYR A 418 -16.62 7.36 9.96
N LYS A 419 -17.71 6.96 9.28
CA LYS A 419 -18.73 6.04 9.82
C LYS A 419 -18.53 4.60 9.36
N GLU A 420 -18.17 4.36 8.10
CA GLU A 420 -18.02 3.01 7.57
C GLU A 420 -16.78 2.30 8.16
N LYS A 421 -16.98 1.05 8.63
CA LYS A 421 -15.94 0.29 9.33
C LYS A 421 -15.72 -1.11 8.75
N ARG A 422 -14.50 -1.61 8.91
CA ARG A 422 -14.14 -3.01 8.77
C ARG A 422 -13.40 -3.47 10.03
N ARG A 423 -13.99 -4.43 10.75
CA ARG A 423 -13.46 -4.89 12.05
C ARG A 423 -13.22 -3.71 13.02
N ASN A 424 -14.18 -2.80 13.09
CA ASN A 424 -14.15 -1.56 13.89
C ASN A 424 -13.11 -0.48 13.47
N PHE A 425 -12.27 -0.74 12.47
CA PHE A 425 -11.36 0.27 11.90
C PHE A 425 -11.96 0.93 10.65
N ALA A 426 -11.43 2.07 10.22
CA ALA A 426 -11.88 2.75 9.00
C ALA A 426 -11.90 1.80 7.80
N LEU A 427 -13.01 1.78 7.05
CA LEU A 427 -13.16 0.90 5.89
C LEU A 427 -12.13 1.19 4.80
N ASN A 428 -11.88 2.48 4.54
CA ASN A 428 -10.91 2.91 3.55
C ASN A 428 -9.46 2.60 4.01
N PRO A 429 -8.65 1.90 3.20
CA PRO A 429 -7.31 1.48 3.60
C PRO A 429 -6.33 2.65 3.78
N VAL A 430 -6.49 3.73 3.01
CA VAL A 430 -5.63 4.93 3.10
C VAL A 430 -5.98 5.72 4.36
N ALA A 431 -7.26 5.88 4.67
CA ALA A 431 -7.73 6.43 5.94
C ALA A 431 -7.18 5.63 7.12
N ASN A 432 -7.32 4.30 7.08
CA ASN A 432 -6.83 3.41 8.13
C ASN A 432 -5.31 3.57 8.33
N PHE A 433 -4.54 3.72 7.25
CA PHE A 433 -3.11 3.99 7.32
C PHE A 433 -2.83 5.33 8.02
N HIS A 434 -3.40 6.45 7.56
CA HIS A 434 -3.08 7.76 8.13
C HIS A 434 -3.56 7.91 9.58
N LEU A 435 -4.76 7.42 9.91
CA LEU A 435 -5.30 7.44 11.26
C LEU A 435 -4.49 6.53 12.21
N GLY A 436 -4.07 5.35 11.74
CA GLY A 436 -3.14 4.48 12.46
C GLY A 436 -1.78 5.13 12.73
N ASN A 437 -1.40 6.12 11.90
CA ASN A 437 -0.21 6.94 12.09
C ASN A 437 -0.44 8.22 12.91
N GLY A 438 -1.62 8.39 13.49
CA GLY A 438 -1.96 9.52 14.36
C GLY A 438 -2.36 10.81 13.64
N ALA A 439 -2.61 10.76 12.33
CA ALA A 439 -3.14 11.90 11.60
C ALA A 439 -4.60 12.20 11.99
N GLU A 440 -5.02 13.44 11.77
CA GLU A 440 -6.41 13.86 11.82
C GLU A 440 -7.00 13.87 10.40
N LEU A 441 -8.22 13.34 10.23
CA LEU A 441 -9.02 13.53 9.02
C LEU A 441 -9.41 15.01 8.92
N TRP A 442 -8.63 15.79 8.17
CA TRP A 442 -8.61 17.24 8.32
C TRP A 442 -9.47 17.97 7.29
N ARG A 443 -9.39 17.60 6.01
CA ARG A 443 -10.16 18.27 4.94
C ARG A 443 -10.45 17.32 3.79
N ILE A 444 -11.67 17.35 3.26
CA ILE A 444 -12.05 16.65 2.01
C ILE A 444 -12.05 17.68 0.89
N ASN A 445 -11.30 17.40 -0.17
CA ASN A 445 -11.07 18.31 -1.28
C ASN A 445 -11.85 17.84 -2.51
N PHE A 446 -12.75 18.69 -3.00
CA PHE A 446 -13.52 18.46 -4.22
C PHE A 446 -12.73 18.88 -5.46
N LEU A 447 -12.76 18.06 -6.52
CA LEU A 447 -11.98 18.26 -7.75
C LEU A 447 -10.47 18.38 -7.52
N ALA A 448 -9.96 17.61 -6.56
CA ALA A 448 -8.54 17.61 -6.22
C ALA A 448 -7.69 16.75 -7.18
N ASP A 449 -8.29 15.70 -7.75
CA ASP A 449 -7.69 14.85 -8.79
C ASP A 449 -8.69 14.64 -9.94
N THR A 450 -8.51 15.39 -11.02
CA THR A 450 -9.35 15.33 -12.22
C THR A 450 -8.87 14.32 -13.25
N SER A 451 -7.84 13.53 -12.93
CA SER A 451 -7.43 12.42 -13.79
C SER A 451 -8.52 11.36 -13.89
N GLN A 452 -8.46 10.54 -14.93
CA GLN A 452 -9.38 9.40 -15.09
C GLN A 452 -9.33 8.47 -13.86
N GLN A 453 -8.14 8.25 -13.31
CA GLN A 453 -7.96 7.45 -12.10
C GLN A 453 -8.64 8.10 -10.87
N GLY A 454 -8.51 9.41 -10.69
CA GLY A 454 -9.17 10.15 -9.60
C GLY A 454 -10.70 10.07 -9.68
N LEU A 455 -11.26 10.15 -10.90
CA LEU A 455 -12.68 9.96 -11.15
C LEU A 455 -13.13 8.53 -10.80
N ASP A 456 -12.43 7.52 -11.32
CA ASP A 456 -12.76 6.10 -11.14
C ASP A 456 -12.61 5.63 -9.68
N GLN A 457 -11.66 6.18 -8.93
CA GLN A 457 -11.44 5.78 -7.54
C GLN A 457 -12.41 6.46 -6.57
N ALA A 458 -12.60 7.78 -6.75
CA ALA A 458 -13.17 8.64 -5.71
C ALA A 458 -13.98 9.83 -6.21
N CYS A 459 -14.45 9.84 -7.47
CA CYS A 459 -15.21 10.97 -8.02
C CYS A 459 -14.44 12.31 -7.90
N SER A 460 -13.13 12.28 -8.18
CA SER A 460 -12.22 13.43 -8.05
C SER A 460 -12.07 14.02 -6.64
N LEU A 461 -12.41 13.24 -5.60
CA LEU A 461 -12.13 13.60 -4.22
C LEU A 461 -10.73 13.17 -3.80
N MET A 462 -10.04 14.04 -3.06
CA MET A 462 -8.87 13.70 -2.27
C MET A 462 -9.03 14.22 -0.85
N VAL A 463 -8.18 13.76 0.06
CA VAL A 463 -8.30 14.07 1.48
C VAL A 463 -6.96 14.51 2.03
N ASN A 464 -6.96 15.60 2.79
CA ASN A 464 -5.83 15.96 3.61
C ASN A 464 -5.94 15.26 4.97
N TYR A 465 -4.94 14.42 5.29
CA TYR A 465 -4.73 13.92 6.65
C TYR A 465 -3.61 14.72 7.29
N ARG A 466 -3.95 15.54 8.30
CA ARG A 466 -3.00 16.46 8.94
C ARG A 466 -2.31 15.80 10.12
N TYR A 467 -0.99 15.90 10.17
CA TYR A 467 -0.16 15.38 11.26
C TYR A 467 0.21 16.51 12.21
N PHE A 468 -0.54 16.62 13.31
CA PHE A 468 -0.17 17.50 14.42
C PHE A 468 0.87 16.81 15.30
N LEU A 469 2.13 17.26 15.25
CA LEU A 469 3.24 16.59 15.94
C LEU A 469 2.98 16.40 17.45
N GLN A 470 2.38 17.39 18.10
CA GLN A 470 2.07 17.37 19.54
C GLN A 470 0.96 16.36 19.92
N ARG A 471 0.05 16.04 18.99
CA ARG A 471 -1.12 15.16 19.27
C ARG A 471 -1.05 13.80 18.59
N LYS A 472 -0.01 13.57 17.76
CA LYS A 472 0.12 12.37 16.93
C LYS A 472 0.02 11.09 17.75
N ASP A 473 0.77 10.98 18.85
CA ASP A 473 0.81 9.77 19.65
C ASP A 473 -0.53 9.51 20.36
N THR A 474 -1.18 10.56 20.89
CA THR A 474 -2.53 10.48 21.47
C THR A 474 -3.57 10.05 20.44
N ASN A 475 -3.55 10.63 19.24
CA ASN A 475 -4.45 10.25 18.15
C ASN A 475 -4.26 8.79 17.74
N CYS A 476 -3.01 8.35 17.60
CA CYS A 476 -2.66 6.97 17.27
C CYS A 476 -3.20 6.00 18.34
N GLN A 477 -2.97 6.32 19.62
CA GLN A 477 -3.47 5.50 20.73
C GLN A 477 -5.00 5.42 20.74
N ASN A 478 -5.69 6.55 20.57
CA ASN A 478 -7.15 6.61 20.53
C ASN A 478 -7.72 5.78 19.36
N TYR A 479 -7.09 5.84 18.18
CA TYR A 479 -7.51 5.05 17.03
C TYR A 479 -7.30 3.55 17.25
N GLN A 480 -6.13 3.15 17.76
CA GLN A 480 -5.78 1.73 17.94
C GLN A 480 -6.55 1.07 19.11
N GLN A 481 -6.65 1.76 20.24
CA GLN A 481 -7.22 1.18 21.47
C GLN A 481 -8.73 1.43 21.60
N ARG A 482 -9.20 2.60 21.15
CA ARG A 482 -10.60 3.03 21.34
C ARG A 482 -11.39 3.10 20.03
N GLN A 483 -10.78 2.78 18.89
CA GLN A 483 -11.36 2.90 17.55
C GLN A 483 -11.95 4.30 17.26
N GLN A 484 -11.40 5.34 17.91
CA GLN A 484 -11.84 6.72 17.75
C GLN A 484 -11.07 7.42 16.63
N ILE A 485 -11.80 8.04 15.70
CA ILE A 485 -11.22 8.83 14.60
C ILE A 485 -11.09 10.29 15.03
N ALA A 486 -9.87 10.82 14.98
CA ALA A 486 -9.65 12.26 15.05
C ALA A 486 -10.05 12.89 13.71
N ALA A 487 -11.00 13.83 13.72
CA ALA A 487 -11.45 14.56 12.54
C ALA A 487 -11.64 16.05 12.87
N SER A 488 -11.46 16.90 11.88
CA SER A 488 -11.67 18.34 12.02
C SER A 488 -13.15 18.68 12.14
N GLN A 489 -13.44 19.85 12.71
CA GLN A 489 -14.81 20.34 12.85
C GLN A 489 -15.51 20.47 11.49
N SER A 490 -14.80 20.91 10.45
CA SER A 490 -15.36 21.01 9.09
C SER A 490 -15.77 19.65 8.51
N VAL A 491 -15.04 18.58 8.82
CA VAL A 491 -15.44 17.23 8.38
C VAL A 491 -16.62 16.71 9.19
N LEU A 492 -16.65 16.99 10.50
CA LEU A 492 -17.78 16.60 11.36
C LEU A 492 -19.08 17.33 10.99
N GLU A 493 -18.99 18.56 10.49
CA GLU A 493 -20.14 19.32 9.98
C GLU A 493 -20.74 18.69 8.72
N LEU A 494 -19.93 18.09 7.85
CA LEU A 494 -20.43 17.31 6.71
C LEU A 494 -21.21 16.06 7.12
N LEU A 495 -21.21 15.66 8.40
CA LEU A 495 -21.95 14.51 8.93
C LEU A 495 -23.23 14.89 9.69
N LYS A 496 -23.40 16.18 10.01
CA LYS A 496 -24.62 16.73 10.62
C LYS A 496 -25.60 17.09 9.53
#